data_AF-A0A1Q5G3N3-F1
#
_entry.id   AF-A0A1Q5G3N3-F1
#
_cell.length_a   1.000
_cell.length_b   1.000
_cell.length_c   1.000
_cell.angle_alpha   90.00
_cell.angle_beta   90.00
_cell.angle_gamma   90.00
#
_symmetry.space_group_name_H-M   'P 1'
#
loop_
_entity.id
_entity.type
_entity.pdbx_description
1 polymer ?
#
loop_
_entity_poly.entity_id
_entity_poly.type
_entity_poly.pdbx_seq_one_letter_code
_entity_poly.pdbx_strand_id
1 'polypeptide(L)'
;MTFHDSAYRSDNPFDVPGSSGPTATVQADPAEVGSVRTSYAPDRDGDPDPGEIVWTWVPFEENDGRGKDRPVLVVAREEAGTLLAVQLSSKQHDRDHEWVSLGAGPWDSSGRPSWADLDRVLRVHEDGMRREACALDLERFDRVVGRLRERYGWS
;
A
#
# COMPACT_ATOMS: atom_id res chain seq x y z
N MET A 1 10.26 -39.63 17.98
CA MET A 1 10.39 -38.24 18.42
C MET A 1 10.37 -37.39 17.17
N THR A 2 9.22 -36.79 16.86
CA THR A 2 9.08 -35.86 15.74
C THR A 2 8.21 -34.73 16.27
N PHE A 3 8.82 -33.55 16.46
CA PHE A 3 8.10 -32.33 16.79
C PHE A 3 7.40 -31.87 15.51
N HIS A 4 6.07 -31.99 15.47
CA HIS A 4 5.26 -31.23 14.53
C HIS A 4 5.00 -29.88 15.18
N ASP A 5 5.80 -28.89 14.81
CA ASP A 5 5.55 -27.48 15.12
C ASP A 5 4.37 -27.03 14.26
N SER A 6 3.16 -27.23 14.79
CA SER A 6 1.94 -26.77 14.15
C SER A 6 1.83 -25.29 14.46
N ALA A 7 2.26 -24.44 13.52
CA ALA A 7 2.04 -23.01 13.57
C ALA A 7 0.57 -22.74 13.90
N TYR A 8 0.34 -22.18 15.09
CA TYR A 8 -0.96 -21.63 15.49
C TYR A 8 -1.26 -20.46 14.54
N ARG A 9 -1.97 -20.74 13.43
CA ARG A 9 -2.73 -19.68 12.76
C ARG A 9 -3.83 -19.29 13.74
N SER A 10 -3.66 -18.15 14.38
CA SER A 10 -4.68 -17.53 15.21
C SER A 10 -5.89 -17.21 14.34
N ASP A 11 -6.87 -18.11 14.31
CA ASP A 11 -8.14 -17.96 13.58
C ASP A 11 -9.10 -17.04 14.37
N ASN A 12 -8.57 -15.96 14.94
CA ASN A 12 -9.35 -14.97 15.65
C ASN A 12 -9.92 -14.00 14.62
N PRO A 13 -11.26 -13.91 14.43
CA PRO A 13 -11.86 -13.02 13.41
C PRO A 13 -11.63 -11.52 13.68
N PHE A 14 -11.01 -11.18 14.81
CA PHE A 14 -10.58 -9.83 15.17
C PHE A 14 -9.12 -9.53 14.82
N ASP A 15 -8.34 -10.53 14.39
CA ASP A 15 -6.94 -10.35 13.99
C ASP A 15 -6.89 -10.12 12.48
N VAL A 16 -7.18 -8.87 12.07
CA VAL A 16 -7.17 -8.48 10.67
C VAL A 16 -5.71 -8.34 10.21
N PRO A 17 -5.26 -9.01 9.13
CA PRO A 17 -3.90 -8.87 8.64
C PRO A 17 -3.53 -7.41 8.39
N GLY A 18 -2.33 -7.01 8.81
CA GLY A 18 -1.86 -5.63 8.74
C GLY A 18 -2.43 -4.69 9.80
N SER A 19 -3.31 -5.14 10.70
CA SER A 19 -3.90 -4.26 11.72
C SER A 19 -3.06 -4.06 12.98
N SER A 20 -2.21 -5.03 13.32
CA SER A 20 -1.36 -4.98 14.51
C SER A 20 -0.16 -5.93 14.40
N GLY A 21 0.75 -5.86 15.37
CA GLY A 21 1.91 -6.75 15.43
C GLY A 21 3.03 -6.41 14.43
N PRO A 22 3.97 -7.36 14.22
CA PRO A 22 5.14 -7.14 13.35
C PRO A 22 4.82 -6.89 11.87
N THR A 23 3.65 -7.32 11.42
CA THR A 23 3.19 -7.19 10.03
C THR A 23 2.20 -6.04 9.85
N ALA A 24 2.04 -5.19 10.88
CA ALA A 24 1.13 -4.04 10.83
C ALA A 24 1.50 -3.07 9.71
N THR A 25 0.49 -2.59 9.00
CA THR A 25 0.64 -1.44 8.11
C THR A 25 0.74 -0.18 8.96
N VAL A 26 1.84 0.53 8.81
CA VAL A 26 2.14 1.75 9.59
C VAL A 26 2.39 2.91 8.64
N GLN A 27 2.22 4.14 9.13
CA GLN A 27 2.67 5.30 8.37
C GLN A 27 4.21 5.34 8.36
N ALA A 28 4.79 5.55 7.19
CA ALA A 28 6.22 5.80 7.03
C ALA A 28 6.48 7.30 7.00
N ASP A 29 7.61 7.75 7.54
CA ASP A 29 8.14 9.06 7.20
C ASP A 29 8.83 8.96 5.83
N PRO A 30 8.28 9.58 4.77
CA PRO A 30 8.83 9.49 3.41
C PRO A 30 10.25 10.06 3.30
N ALA A 31 10.67 10.96 4.19
CA ALA A 31 12.01 11.53 4.19
C ALA A 31 13.06 10.60 4.84
N GLU A 32 12.61 9.62 5.63
CA GLU A 32 13.49 8.71 6.39
C GLU A 32 13.50 7.26 5.83
N VAL A 33 12.75 6.97 4.77
CA VAL A 33 12.70 5.61 4.17
C VAL A 33 14.01 5.13 3.54
N GLY A 34 15.03 6.01 3.42
CA GLY A 34 16.33 5.67 2.84
C GLY A 34 16.24 5.38 1.33
N SER A 35 17.08 4.46 0.85
CA SER A 35 17.08 4.04 -0.56
C SER A 35 15.90 3.10 -0.84
N VAL A 36 15.09 3.45 -1.84
CA VAL A 36 13.86 2.72 -2.20
C VAL A 36 13.86 2.35 -3.67
N ARG A 37 13.45 1.12 -4.01
CA ARG A 37 13.37 0.69 -5.41
C ARG A 37 11.97 0.95 -5.94
N THR A 38 11.82 2.01 -6.72
CA THR A 38 10.55 2.48 -7.30
C THR A 38 10.28 1.92 -8.72
N SER A 39 10.86 0.76 -9.06
CA SER A 39 10.74 0.17 -10.40
C SER A 39 9.38 -0.49 -10.60
N TYR A 40 8.65 -0.08 -11.63
CA TYR A 40 7.41 -0.75 -12.05
C TYR A 40 7.70 -2.21 -12.43
N ALA A 41 7.11 -3.14 -11.68
CA ALA A 41 7.30 -4.58 -11.87
C ALA A 41 6.10 -5.38 -11.30
N PRO A 42 4.85 -5.11 -11.72
CA PRO A 42 3.72 -5.87 -11.21
C PRO A 42 3.78 -7.33 -11.69
N ASP A 43 3.56 -8.27 -10.79
CA ASP A 43 3.46 -9.69 -11.08
C ASP A 43 2.33 -10.32 -10.25
N ARG A 44 1.44 -11.03 -10.93
CA ARG A 44 0.23 -11.58 -10.33
C ARG A 44 0.52 -12.96 -9.72
N ASP A 45 1.39 -12.99 -8.72
CA ASP A 45 1.81 -14.20 -8.02
C ASP A 45 1.19 -14.34 -6.62
N GLY A 46 0.52 -13.29 -6.14
CA GLY A 46 -0.12 -13.21 -4.84
C GLY A 46 0.69 -12.45 -3.79
N ASP A 47 1.92 -12.07 -4.10
CA ASP A 47 2.72 -11.15 -3.31
C ASP A 47 2.54 -9.71 -3.83
N PRO A 48 2.63 -8.69 -2.97
CA PRO A 48 2.48 -7.31 -3.41
C PRO A 48 3.74 -6.81 -4.13
N ASP A 49 3.57 -6.22 -5.32
CA ASP A 49 4.69 -5.65 -6.10
C ASP A 49 4.50 -4.19 -6.55
N PRO A 50 5.60 -3.43 -6.74
CA PRO A 50 5.49 -2.05 -7.23
C PRO A 50 4.79 -1.95 -8.58
N GLY A 51 3.74 -1.14 -8.62
CA GLY A 51 2.82 -1.04 -9.75
C GLY A 51 1.45 -1.66 -9.46
N GLU A 52 1.33 -2.45 -8.40
CA GLU A 52 0.08 -3.10 -8.04
C GLU A 52 -0.76 -2.31 -7.06
N ILE A 53 -2.07 -2.46 -7.22
CA ILE A 53 -3.05 -2.05 -6.23
C ILE A 53 -3.41 -3.28 -5.41
N VAL A 54 -3.18 -3.17 -4.11
CA VAL A 54 -3.44 -4.21 -3.13
C VAL A 54 -4.34 -3.69 -2.02
N TRP A 55 -5.03 -4.58 -1.32
CA TRP A 55 -5.84 -4.24 -0.17
C TRP A 55 -5.09 -4.60 1.10
N THR A 56 -5.05 -3.65 2.03
CA THR A 56 -4.48 -3.84 3.35
C THR A 56 -5.29 -3.05 4.38
N TRP A 57 -5.05 -3.35 5.65
CA TRP A 57 -5.49 -2.48 6.72
C TRP A 57 -4.75 -1.15 6.65
N VAL A 58 -5.49 -0.05 6.67
CA VAL A 58 -4.93 1.29 6.72
C VAL A 58 -5.37 1.94 8.03
N PRO A 59 -4.43 2.28 8.94
CA PRO A 59 -4.79 2.95 10.19
C PRO A 59 -5.43 4.31 9.90
N PHE A 60 -6.25 4.83 10.81
CA PHE A 60 -6.66 6.23 10.76
C PHE A 60 -5.50 7.13 11.20
N GLU A 61 -5.58 8.43 10.90
CA GLU A 61 -4.50 9.39 11.19
C GLU A 61 -4.30 9.61 12.70
N GLU A 62 -5.35 9.39 13.49
CA GLU A 62 -5.30 9.46 14.95
C GLU A 62 -4.37 8.39 15.57
N ASN A 63 -4.01 7.35 14.80
CA ASN A 63 -3.14 6.25 15.23
C ASN A 63 -3.61 5.58 16.54
N ASP A 64 -4.93 5.51 16.76
CA ASP A 64 -5.54 4.97 17.97
C ASP A 64 -5.89 3.47 17.88
N GLY A 65 -5.23 2.76 16.95
CA GLY A 65 -5.48 1.35 16.64
C GLY A 65 -6.68 1.10 15.74
N ARG A 66 -7.51 2.12 15.46
CA ARG A 66 -8.57 2.00 14.45
C ARG A 66 -8.02 2.21 13.05
N GLY A 67 -8.73 1.64 12.10
CA GLY A 67 -8.38 1.65 10.69
C GLY A 67 -9.50 1.05 9.87
N LYS A 68 -9.21 0.85 8.58
CA LYS A 68 -10.12 0.17 7.69
C LYS A 68 -9.37 -0.50 6.55
N ASP A 69 -10.02 -1.46 5.93
CA ASP A 69 -9.57 -2.04 4.67
C ASP A 69 -9.62 -1.00 3.56
N ARG A 70 -8.51 -0.80 2.85
CA ARG A 70 -8.43 0.11 1.71
C ARG A 70 -7.56 -0.44 0.60
N PRO A 71 -7.85 -0.06 -0.65
CA PRO A 71 -6.89 -0.22 -1.71
C PRO A 71 -5.74 0.79 -1.51
N VAL A 72 -4.52 0.33 -1.71
CA VAL A 72 -3.29 1.12 -1.72
C VAL A 72 -2.50 0.77 -2.99
N LEU A 73 -1.78 1.74 -3.55
CA LEU A 73 -0.85 1.50 -4.66
C LEU A 73 0.54 1.26 -4.07
N VAL A 74 1.13 0.10 -4.35
CA VAL A 74 2.54 -0.17 -4.01
C VAL A 74 3.43 0.61 -4.95
N VAL A 75 4.33 1.41 -4.39
CA VAL A 75 5.20 2.35 -5.14
C VAL A 75 6.67 2.00 -5.05
N ALA A 76 7.10 1.27 -4.02
CA ALA A 76 8.49 0.87 -3.88
C ALA A 76 8.67 -0.35 -2.96
N ARG A 77 9.81 -1.02 -3.11
CA ARG A 77 10.31 -2.03 -2.16
C ARG A 77 11.51 -1.48 -1.40
N GLU A 78 11.53 -1.72 -0.09
CA GLU A 78 12.65 -1.38 0.80
C GLU A 78 13.62 -2.57 0.89
N GLU A 79 14.88 -2.29 1.23
CA GLU A 79 15.91 -3.33 1.39
C GLU A 79 15.58 -4.33 2.51
N ALA A 80 14.86 -3.88 3.54
CA ALA A 80 14.41 -4.70 4.66
C ALA A 80 13.27 -5.68 4.29
N GLY A 81 12.76 -5.64 3.06
CA GLY A 81 11.72 -6.54 2.56
C GLY A 81 10.30 -5.98 2.64
N THR A 82 10.07 -4.90 3.38
CA THR A 82 8.79 -4.19 3.40
C THR A 82 8.56 -3.37 2.12
N LEU A 83 7.31 -2.98 1.91
CA LEU A 83 6.88 -2.18 0.78
C LEU A 83 6.40 -0.81 1.22
N LEU A 84 6.59 0.17 0.34
CA LEU A 84 5.97 1.48 0.48
C LEU A 84 4.76 1.56 -0.45
N ALA A 85 3.66 2.09 0.07
CA ALA A 85 2.41 2.24 -0.65
C ALA A 85 1.74 3.58 -0.32
N VAL A 86 0.88 4.04 -1.23
CA VAL A 86 0.04 5.24 -1.01
C VAL A 86 -1.43 4.86 -1.02
N GLN A 87 -2.22 5.43 -0.12
CA GLN A 87 -3.64 5.11 -0.03
C GLN A 87 -4.45 5.67 -1.19
N LEU A 88 -5.51 4.95 -1.56
CA LEU A 88 -6.47 5.38 -2.57
C LEU A 88 -7.76 5.91 -1.92
N SER A 89 -8.36 6.91 -2.56
CA SER A 89 -9.64 7.51 -2.17
C SER A 89 -10.49 7.74 -3.42
N SER A 90 -11.78 7.40 -3.37
CA SER A 90 -12.75 7.80 -4.41
C SER A 90 -13.45 9.14 -4.11
N LYS A 91 -13.00 9.88 -3.09
CA LYS A 91 -13.44 11.27 -2.87
C LYS A 91 -12.71 12.18 -3.85
N GLN A 92 -13.38 13.23 -4.31
CA GLN A 92 -12.80 14.16 -5.28
C GLN A 92 -11.68 15.00 -4.67
N HIS A 93 -10.51 15.00 -5.31
CA HIS A 93 -9.32 15.77 -4.90
C HIS A 93 -8.71 16.58 -6.05
N ASP A 94 -9.48 16.97 -7.07
CA ASP A 94 -8.96 17.61 -8.30
C ASP A 94 -8.22 18.95 -8.11
N ARG A 95 -8.39 19.60 -6.96
CA ARG A 95 -7.70 20.87 -6.62
C ARG A 95 -6.62 20.70 -5.56
N ASP A 96 -6.33 19.46 -5.18
CA ASP A 96 -5.37 19.16 -4.15
C ASP A 96 -4.07 18.65 -4.77
N HIS A 97 -3.03 19.47 -4.68
CA HIS A 97 -1.72 19.17 -5.22
C HIS A 97 -1.05 17.93 -4.59
N GLU A 98 -1.51 17.51 -3.42
CA GLU A 98 -1.03 16.33 -2.69
C GLU A 98 -1.65 15.04 -3.20
N TRP A 99 -2.61 15.14 -4.12
CA TRP A 99 -3.33 14.01 -4.69
C TRP A 99 -3.08 13.86 -6.18
N VAL A 100 -2.99 12.62 -6.63
CA VAL A 100 -2.84 12.28 -8.06
C VAL A 100 -4.07 11.52 -8.53
N SER A 101 -4.80 12.09 -9.49
CA SER A 101 -6.01 11.48 -10.05
C SER A 101 -5.68 10.26 -10.92
N LEU A 102 -6.08 9.05 -10.51
CA LEU A 102 -5.89 7.83 -11.28
C LEU A 102 -7.04 7.52 -12.25
N GLY A 103 -8.18 8.22 -12.11
CA GLY A 103 -9.39 7.85 -12.82
C GLY A 103 -10.00 6.56 -12.25
N ALA A 104 -10.85 5.90 -13.05
CA ALA A 104 -11.52 4.66 -12.65
C ALA A 104 -10.70 3.42 -13.02
N GLY A 105 -10.90 2.34 -12.27
CA GLY A 105 -10.29 1.05 -12.56
C GLY A 105 -10.84 -0.08 -11.69
N PRO A 106 -10.39 -1.32 -11.91
CA PRO A 106 -10.97 -2.52 -11.31
C PRO A 106 -10.79 -2.63 -9.80
N TRP A 107 -9.96 -1.80 -9.19
CA TRP A 107 -9.78 -1.70 -7.74
C TRP A 107 -11.00 -1.11 -7.01
N ASP A 108 -11.87 -0.34 -7.68
CA ASP A 108 -13.16 0.10 -7.13
C ASP A 108 -14.29 -0.63 -7.86
N SER A 109 -15.01 -1.51 -7.15
CA SER A 109 -16.11 -2.30 -7.72
C SER A 109 -17.27 -1.44 -8.25
N SER A 110 -17.37 -0.19 -7.81
CA SER A 110 -18.37 0.77 -8.31
C SER A 110 -17.86 1.57 -9.52
N GLY A 111 -16.62 1.33 -9.96
CA GLY A 111 -16.00 1.98 -11.11
C GLY A 111 -15.81 3.50 -10.93
N ARG A 112 -15.68 3.98 -9.69
CA ARG A 112 -15.55 5.42 -9.44
C ARG A 112 -14.11 5.89 -9.73
N PRO A 113 -13.95 7.13 -10.21
CA PRO A 113 -12.66 7.79 -10.21
C PRO A 113 -12.02 7.77 -8.82
N SER A 114 -10.72 7.52 -8.78
CA SER A 114 -9.91 7.45 -7.56
C SER A 114 -8.68 8.35 -7.65
N TRP A 115 -8.19 8.76 -6.50
CA TRP A 115 -6.98 9.57 -6.33
C TRP A 115 -6.02 8.86 -5.36
N ALA A 116 -4.72 8.96 -5.63
CA ALA A 116 -3.65 8.50 -4.74
C ALA A 116 -3.18 9.66 -3.85
N ASP A 117 -3.02 9.38 -2.56
CA ASP A 117 -2.59 10.32 -1.52
C ASP A 117 -1.06 10.31 -1.37
N LEU A 118 -0.38 11.37 -1.78
CA LEU A 118 1.08 11.42 -1.73
C LEU A 118 1.62 11.85 -0.35
N ASP A 119 0.76 12.40 0.50
CA ASP A 119 1.12 12.86 1.83
C ASP A 119 1.23 11.71 2.82
N ARG A 120 0.50 10.63 2.52
CA ARG A 120 0.40 9.48 3.39
C ARG A 120 1.03 8.24 2.77
N VAL A 121 2.35 8.17 2.90
CA VAL A 121 3.10 6.95 2.60
C VAL A 121 2.94 5.96 3.74
N LEU A 122 2.57 4.74 3.38
CA LEU A 122 2.38 3.61 4.26
C LEU A 122 3.50 2.61 4.03
N ARG A 123 3.99 2.01 5.11
CA ARG A 123 4.83 0.81 5.07
C ARG A 123 3.94 -0.40 5.26
N VAL A 124 4.01 -1.34 4.33
CA VAL A 124 3.19 -2.55 4.25
C VAL A 124 4.11 -3.76 4.29
N HIS A 125 3.75 -4.75 5.10
CA HIS A 125 4.38 -6.07 5.09
C HIS A 125 3.62 -7.00 4.14
N GLU A 126 4.30 -7.91 3.45
CA GLU A 126 3.66 -8.91 2.57
C GLU A 126 2.60 -9.75 3.31
N ASP A 127 2.94 -10.28 4.49
CA ASP A 127 1.99 -10.96 5.39
C ASP A 127 0.89 -10.06 5.99
N GLY A 128 1.05 -8.72 5.92
CA GLY A 128 0.00 -7.74 6.22
C GLY A 128 -0.94 -7.48 5.03
N MET A 129 -0.54 -7.99 3.87
CA MET A 129 -1.30 -8.24 2.65
C MET A 129 -2.68 -8.84 2.91
N ARG A 130 -3.81 -8.19 2.57
CA ARG A 130 -5.12 -8.88 2.59
C ARG A 130 -5.46 -9.52 1.25
N ARG A 131 -5.28 -8.80 0.15
CA ARG A 131 -5.42 -9.34 -1.21
C ARG A 131 -4.79 -8.43 -2.25
N GLU A 132 -4.27 -9.03 -3.31
CA GLU A 132 -3.99 -8.36 -4.56
C GLU A 132 -5.31 -7.97 -5.27
N ALA A 133 -5.36 -6.82 -5.94
CA ALA A 133 -6.49 -6.43 -6.77
C ALA A 133 -6.16 -6.44 -8.27
N CYS A 134 -5.17 -5.65 -8.67
CA CYS A 134 -4.76 -5.49 -10.07
C CYS A 134 -3.47 -4.68 -10.20
N ALA A 135 -2.79 -4.82 -11.33
CA ALA A 135 -1.78 -3.86 -11.78
C ALA A 135 -2.40 -2.53 -12.23
N LEU A 136 -1.82 -1.41 -11.79
CA LEU A 136 -2.04 -0.10 -12.37
C LEU A 136 -1.24 0.01 -13.67
N ASP A 137 -1.70 0.78 -14.67
CA ASP A 137 -0.90 1.01 -15.86
C ASP A 137 0.35 1.86 -15.58
N LEU A 138 1.39 1.65 -16.39
CA LEU A 138 2.70 2.26 -16.24
C LEU A 138 2.64 3.80 -16.24
N GLU A 139 1.83 4.42 -17.10
CA GLU A 139 1.73 5.88 -17.19
C GLU A 139 1.20 6.49 -15.88
N ARG A 140 0.14 5.90 -15.32
CA ARG A 140 -0.41 6.35 -14.04
C ARG A 140 0.55 6.10 -12.90
N PHE A 141 1.25 4.96 -12.90
CA PHE A 141 2.27 4.64 -11.92
C PHE A 141 3.43 5.65 -11.95
N ASP A 142 4.00 5.91 -13.13
CA ASP A 142 5.11 6.84 -13.31
C ASP A 142 4.76 8.25 -12.85
N ARG A 143 3.51 8.68 -13.05
CA ARG A 143 3.04 9.96 -12.53
C ARG A 143 3.00 10.00 -11.00
N VAL A 144 2.58 8.93 -10.33
CA VAL A 144 2.59 8.86 -8.87
C VAL A 144 4.03 8.87 -8.35
N VAL A 145 4.87 7.96 -8.85
CA VAL A 145 6.27 7.85 -8.43
C VAL A 145 7.04 9.13 -8.75
N GLY A 146 6.84 9.74 -9.91
CA GLY A 146 7.45 11.01 -10.29
C GLY A 146 7.16 12.11 -9.27
N ARG A 147 5.90 12.25 -8.83
CA ARG A 147 5.53 13.23 -7.80
C ARG A 147 6.09 12.90 -6.42
N LEU A 148 6.20 11.61 -6.06
CA LEU A 148 6.87 11.20 -4.80
C LEU A 148 8.37 11.54 -4.84
N ARG A 149 9.04 11.31 -5.96
CA ARG A 149 10.45 11.69 -6.16
C ARG A 149 10.64 13.20 -6.08
N GLU A 150 9.77 13.97 -6.71
CA GLU A 150 9.80 15.44 -6.63
C GLU A 150 9.60 15.96 -5.21
N ARG A 151 8.68 15.36 -4.44
CA ARG A 151 8.34 15.81 -3.08
C ARG A 151 9.37 15.39 -2.04
N TYR A 152 9.87 14.16 -2.12
CA TYR A 152 10.66 13.52 -1.06
C TYR A 152 12.10 13.19 -1.46
N GLY A 153 12.49 13.45 -2.72
CA GLY A 153 13.86 13.21 -3.19
C GLY A 153 14.22 11.72 -3.34
N TRP A 154 13.23 10.84 -3.50
CA TRP A 154 13.47 9.41 -3.70
C TRP A 154 14.27 9.15 -5.00
N SER A 155 15.20 8.20 -4.96
CA SER A 155 16.05 7.81 -6.10
C SER A 155 16.03 6.31 -6.32
#